data_AF-A0A958MEP3-F1
#
_entry.id   AF-A0A958MEP3-F1
#
_cell.length_a   1.000
_cell.length_b   1.000
_cell.length_c   1.000
_cell.angle_alpha   90.00
_cell.angle_beta   90.00
_cell.angle_gamma   90.00
#
_symmetry.space_group_name_H-M   'P 1'
#
loop_
_entity.id
_entity.type
_entity.pdbx_description
1 polymer ?
#
loop_
_entity_poly.entity_id
_entity_poly.type
_entity_poly.pdbx_seq_one_letter_code
_entity_poly.pdbx_strand_id
1 'polypeptide(L)' 'MEIEQQQKNLLKGLKAFGLNPSEWTLEKGLWSDQQPQILKYKWDQNFRLIGFLKIRNRNPSWQDLQILSL' A
#
# COMPACT_ATOMS: atom_id res chain seq x y z
N MET A 1 -8.40 6.72 -14.82
CA MET A 1 -7.41 7.78 -14.51
C MET A 1 -7.26 8.02 -13.01
N GLU A 2 -8.33 8.15 -12.23
CA GLU A 2 -8.25 8.50 -10.80
C GLU A 2 -7.58 7.41 -9.93
N ILE A 3 -7.91 6.13 -10.16
CA ILE A 3 -7.36 4.98 -9.40
C ILE A 3 -5.84 4.85 -9.59
N GLU A 4 -5.32 4.92 -10.81
CA GLU A 4 -3.88 4.81 -11.07
C GLU A 4 -3.08 5.93 -10.40
N GLN A 5 -3.63 7.15 -10.37
CA GLN A 5 -2.99 8.27 -9.71
C GLN A 5 -2.99 8.11 -8.20
N GLN A 6 -4.09 7.62 -7.62
CA GLN A 6 -4.13 7.26 -6.20
C GLN A 6 -3.10 6.16 -5.90
N GLN A 7 -2.85 5.21 -6.81
CA GLN A 7 -1.89 4.10 -6.60
C GLN A 7 -0.49 4.64 -6.46
N LYS A 8 -0.13 5.53 -7.39
CA LYS A 8 1.16 6.21 -7.39
C LYS A 8 1.36 7.01 -6.12
N ASN A 9 0.31 7.67 -5.62
CA ASN A 9 0.37 8.44 -4.38
C ASN A 9 0.54 7.53 -3.15
N LEU A 10 -0.19 6.41 -3.08
CA LEU A 10 -0.03 5.42 -2.01
C LEU A 10 1.37 4.81 -2.03
N LEU A 11 1.86 4.34 -3.18
CA LEU A 11 3.22 3.80 -3.28
C LEU A 11 4.27 4.83 -2.84
N LYS A 12 4.14 6.10 -3.24
CA LYS A 12 5.02 7.18 -2.77
C LYS A 12 4.98 7.35 -1.24
N GLY A 13 3.82 7.14 -0.62
CA GLY A 13 3.64 7.21 0.83
C GLY A 13 4.46 6.17 1.61
N LEU A 14 4.90 5.07 0.98
CA LEU A 14 5.75 4.07 1.62
C LEU A 14 7.11 4.63 2.07
N LYS A 15 7.56 5.74 1.48
CA LYS A 15 8.78 6.45 1.92
C LYS A 15 8.71 6.88 3.38
N ALA A 16 7.52 7.20 3.90
CA ALA A 16 7.34 7.57 5.31
C ALA A 16 7.66 6.42 6.27
N PHE A 17 7.66 5.18 5.78
CA PHE A 17 8.00 3.97 6.53
C PHE A 17 9.41 3.46 6.21
N GLY A 18 10.24 4.27 5.55
CA GLY A 18 11.61 3.88 5.15
C GLY A 18 11.68 2.89 3.98
N LEU A 19 10.56 2.66 3.28
CA LEU A 19 10.48 1.70 2.17
C LEU A 19 10.68 2.40 0.82
N ASN A 20 11.35 1.72 -0.11
CA ASN A 20 11.53 2.19 -1.47
C ASN A 20 10.30 1.89 -2.36
N PRO A 21 9.50 2.88 -2.80
CA PRO A 21 8.26 2.64 -3.55
C PRO A 21 8.41 1.81 -4.82
N SER A 22 9.57 1.85 -5.48
CA SER A 22 9.80 1.11 -6.72
C SER A 22 9.88 -0.40 -6.52
N GLU A 23 10.07 -0.88 -5.29
CA GLU A 23 10.21 -2.30 -4.96
C GLU A 23 8.88 -2.95 -4.59
N TRP A 24 7.80 -2.17 -4.50
CA TRP A 24 6.51 -2.65 -4.04
C TRP A 24 5.47 -2.56 -5.15
N THR A 25 4.51 -3.47 -5.11
CA THR A 25 3.29 -3.39 -5.89
C THR A 25 2.09 -3.56 -4.98
N LEU A 26 1.03 -2.81 -5.25
CA LEU A 26 -0.25 -3.01 -4.57
C LEU A 26 -1.02 -4.10 -5.30
N GLU A 27 -1.49 -5.09 -4.55
CA GLU A 27 -2.45 -6.05 -5.05
C GLU A 27 -3.73 -5.33 -5.44
N LYS A 28 -4.38 -5.77 -6.53
CA LYS A 28 -5.65 -5.19 -6.97
C LYS A 28 -6.72 -5.53 -5.92
N GLY A 29 -7.02 -4.57 -5.05
CA GLY A 29 -8.10 -4.64 -4.06
C GLY A 29 -9.11 -3.51 -4.25
N LEU A 30 -10.15 -3.48 -3.41
CA LEU A 30 -10.99 -2.31 -3.20
C LEU A 30 -10.29 -1.39 -2.19
N TRP A 31 -10.23 -0.10 -2.49
CA TRP A 31 -9.39 0.85 -1.75
C TRP A 31 -10.27 1.52 -0.73
N SER A 32 -10.47 0.83 0.38
CA SER A 32 -11.28 1.31 1.50
C SER A 32 -10.46 1.37 2.78
N ASP A 33 -10.92 2.21 3.69
CA ASP A 33 -10.48 2.24 5.09
C ASP A 33 -10.86 0.95 5.85
N GLN A 34 -11.83 0.19 5.33
CA GLN A 34 -12.30 -1.07 5.91
C GLN A 34 -11.52 -2.30 5.42
N GLN A 35 -10.75 -2.19 4.33
CA GLN A 35 -10.03 -3.33 3.75
C GLN A 35 -8.52 -3.10 3.77
N PRO A 36 -7.75 -3.96 4.46
CA PRO A 36 -6.30 -3.92 4.38
C PRO A 36 -5.83 -4.14 2.94
N GLN A 37 -4.80 -3.40 2.56
CA GLN A 37 -4.17 -3.51 1.25
C GLN A 37 -2.95 -4.41 1.34
N ILE A 38 -2.78 -5.30 0.36
CA ILE A 38 -1.60 -6.17 0.30
C ILE A 38 -0.55 -5.50 -0.56
N LEU A 39 0.64 -5.34 0.00
CA LEU A 39 1.85 -4.90 -0.67
C LEU A 39 2.72 -6.11 -0.94
N LYS A 40 3.04 -6.33 -2.22
CA LYS A 40 3.92 -7.42 -2.67
C LYS A 40 5.31 -6.87 -2.94
N TYR A 41 6.31 -7.50 -2.35
CA TYR A 41 7.70 -7.19 -2.67
C TYR A 41 8.07 -7.78 -4.04
N LYS A 42 8.74 -7.00 -4.88
CA LYS A 42 9.09 -7.42 -6.25
C LYS A 42 10.18 -8.49 -6.28
N TRP A 43 11.08 -8.48 -5.29
CA TRP A 43 12.26 -9.33 -5.27
C TRP A 43 12.09 -10.61 -4.45
N ASP A 44 11.04 -10.68 -3.62
CA ASP A 44 10.70 -11.86 -2.83
C ASP A 44 9.19 -12.07 -2.84
N GLN A 45 8.75 -13.19 -3.43
CA GLN A 45 7.33 -13.52 -3.55
C GLN A 45 6.70 -13.95 -2.21
N ASN A 46 7.52 -14.38 -1.26
CA ASN A 46 7.10 -14.81 0.07
C ASN A 46 6.99 -13.62 1.03
N PHE A 47 7.62 -12.49 0.71
CA PHE A 47 7.56 -11.29 1.53
C PHE A 47 6.39 -10.40 1.13
N ARG A 48 5.46 -10.20 2.07
CA ARG A 48 4.32 -9.30 1.92
C ARG A 48 4.18 -8.38 3.12
N LEU A 49 3.64 -7.19 2.86
CA LEU A 49 3.15 -6.31 3.91
C LEU A 49 1.63 -6.18 3.79
N ILE A 50 0.97 -6.06 4.93
CA ILE A 50 -0.39 -5.55 5.01
C ILE A 50 -0.33 -4.08 5.37
N GLY A 51 -1.00 -3.24 4.59
CA GLY A 51 -1.13 -1.82 4.87
C GLY A 51 -2.57 -1.43 5.17
N PHE A 52 -2.75 -0.66 6.23
CA PHE A 52 -4.04 -0.11 6.64
C PHE A 52 -4.16 1.33 6.15
N LEU A 53 -5.24 1.62 5.43
CA LEU A 53 -5.50 2.93 4.89
C LEU A 53 -6.36 3.76 5.83
N LYS A 54 -6.08 5.06 5.86
CA LYS A 54 -6.97 6.07 6.39
C LYS A 54 -7.42 6.99 5.26
N ILE A 55 -8.73 7.10 5.08
CA ILE A 55 -9.31 7.97 4.05
C ILE A 55 -9.80 9.26 4.71
N ARG A 56 -9.25 10.40 4.28
CA ARG A 56 -9.71 11.73 4.68
C ARG A 56 -9.95 12.56 3.44
N ASN A 57 -11.11 13.20 3.31
CA ASN A 57 -11.48 14.01 2.15
C ASN A 57 -11.22 13.31 0.81
N ARG A 58 -11.58 12.02 0.70
CA ARG A 58 -11.35 11.15 -0.47
C ARG A 58 -9.88 10.88 -0.83
N ASN A 59 -8.93 11.27 0.02
CA ASN A 59 -7.52 10.96 -0.17
C ASN A 59 -7.11 9.81 0.76
N PRO A 60 -6.77 8.62 0.21
CA PRO A 60 -6.24 7.53 0.99
C PRO A 60 -4.77 7.79 1.35
N SER A 61 -4.40 7.43 2.57
CA SER A 61 -3.02 7.51 3.07
C SER A 61 -2.73 6.33 3.98
N TRP A 62 -1.47 5.92 4.07
CA TRP A 62 -1.05 4.86 4.98
C TRP A 62 -1.18 5.34 6.43
N GLN A 63 -1.89 4.57 7.23
CA GLN A 63 -1.91 4.72 8.68
C GLN A 63 -0.88 3.79 9.32
N ASP A 64 -0.81 2.55 8.86
CA ASP A 64 0.03 1.52 9.43
C ASP A 64 0.47 0.51 8.35
N LEU A 65 1.63 -0.12 8.55
CA LEU A 65 2.19 -1.19 7.73
C LEU A 65 2.70 -2.31 8.63
N GLN A 66 2.25 -3.53 8.39
CA GLN A 66 2.63 -4.71 9.16
C GLN A 66 3.20 -5.78 8.25
N ILE A 67 4.16 -6.55 8.76
CA ILE A 67 4.69 -7.71 8.05
C ILE A 67 3.62 -8.80 8.04
N LEU A 68 3.31 -9.30 6.85
CA LEU A 68 2.48 -10.49 6.69
C LEU A 68 3.42 -11.70 6.62
N SER A 69 3.64 -12.33 7.76
CA SER A 69 4.22 -13.67 7.82
C SER A 69 3.10 -14.68 7.63
N LEU A 70 3.21 -15.55 6.63
CA LEU A 70 2.37 -16.74 6.46
C LEU A 70 2.91 -17.90 7.29
#